data_AF-I4YXD0-F1
#
_entry.id   AF-I4YXD0-F1
#
_cell.length_a   1.000
_cell.length_b   1.000
_cell.length_c   1.000
_cell.angle_alpha   90.00
_cell.angle_beta   90.00
_cell.angle_gamma   90.00
#
_symmetry.space_group_name_H-M   'P 1'
#
loop_
_entity.id
_entity.type
_entity.pdbx_description
1 polymer ?
#
loop_
_entity_poly.entity_id
_entity_poly.type
_entity_poly.pdbx_seq_one_letter_code
_entity_poly.pdbx_strand_id
1 'polypeptide(L)'
;MIRRIIEDDQPIREVARGFGISERTARKWLARFRAEGLSGLDNRSSCPRTVANRTAEYWIGVIKMLRREYRLTADEIAGKLNLARSTLVAWLTGAAWVA
;
A
#
# COMPACT_ATOMS: atom_id res chain seq x y z
N MET A 1 22.96 -4.64 0.27
CA MET A 1 23.12 -3.41 1.08
C MET A 1 23.38 -3.73 2.55
N ILE A 2 22.42 -4.26 3.30
CA ILE A 2 22.55 -4.52 4.76
C ILE A 2 23.72 -5.44 5.10
N ARG A 3 23.93 -6.49 4.28
CA ARG A 3 25.09 -7.38 4.37
C ARG A 3 26.42 -6.63 4.43
N ARG A 4 26.63 -5.62 3.57
CA ARG A 4 27.87 -4.81 3.56
C ARG A 4 28.11 -4.04 4.85
N ILE A 5 27.04 -3.68 5.56
CA ILE A 5 27.12 -2.94 6.82
C ILE A 5 27.42 -3.90 7.99
N ILE A 6 26.97 -5.15 7.93
CA ILE A 6 27.04 -6.09 9.06
C ILE A 6 28.19 -7.07 8.92
N GLU A 7 28.37 -7.67 7.74
CA GLU A 7 29.40 -8.68 7.50
C GLU A 7 30.73 -8.05 7.09
N ASP A 8 30.68 -7.02 6.25
CA ASP A 8 31.89 -6.36 5.71
C ASP A 8 32.32 -5.13 6.55
N ASP A 9 31.61 -4.85 7.66
CA ASP A 9 31.79 -3.69 8.57
C ASP A 9 31.93 -2.32 7.85
N GLN A 10 31.31 -2.18 6.68
CA GLN A 10 31.44 -0.95 5.90
C GLN A 10 30.67 0.21 6.54
N PRO A 11 31.22 1.44 6.53
CA PRO A 11 30.52 2.61 7.04
C PRO A 11 29.17 2.83 6.34
N ILE A 12 28.11 3.03 7.13
CA ILE A 12 26.74 3.24 6.62
C ILE A 12 26.68 4.35 5.56
N ARG A 13 27.49 5.41 5.73
CA ARG A 13 27.59 6.52 4.77
C ARG A 13 28.05 6.06 3.38
N GLU A 14 29.07 5.23 3.32
CA GLU A 14 29.64 4.76 2.05
C GLU A 14 28.70 3.78 1.38
N VAL A 15 28.11 2.87 2.16
CA VAL A 15 27.08 1.96 1.65
C VAL A 15 25.88 2.76 1.12
N ALA A 16 25.36 3.72 1.87
CA ALA A 16 24.22 4.54 1.43
C ALA A 16 24.53 5.28 0.12
N ARG A 17 25.72 5.88 0.01
CA ARG A 17 26.20 6.53 -1.22
C ARG A 17 26.27 5.56 -2.40
N GLY A 18 26.86 4.37 -2.20
CA GLY A 18 27.00 3.35 -3.24
C GLY A 18 25.68 2.78 -3.75
N PHE A 19 24.60 2.89 -2.96
CA PHE A 19 23.24 2.49 -3.36
C PHE A 19 22.35 3.68 -3.76
N GLY A 20 22.87 4.92 -3.78
CA GLY A 20 22.11 6.11 -4.18
C GLY A 20 20.97 6.49 -3.22
N ILE A 21 21.09 6.14 -1.93
CA ILE A 21 20.07 6.44 -0.92
C ILE A 21 20.63 7.31 0.20
N SER A 22 19.74 7.93 0.98
CA SER A 22 20.15 8.69 2.17
C SER A 22 20.67 7.77 3.29
N GLU A 23 21.60 8.28 4.11
CA GLU A 23 22.05 7.59 5.34
C GLU A 23 20.88 7.25 6.27
N ARG A 24 19.86 8.12 6.33
CA ARG A 24 18.65 7.91 7.13
C ARG A 24 17.88 6.67 6.67
N THR A 25 17.74 6.48 5.36
CA THR A 25 17.09 5.29 4.78
C THR A 25 17.87 4.03 5.11
N ALA A 26 19.20 4.06 4.94
CA ALA A 26 20.07 2.94 5.28
C ALA A 26 19.97 2.56 6.76
N ARG A 27 20.01 3.55 7.67
CA ARG A 27 19.83 3.35 9.13
C ARG A 27 18.46 2.76 9.46
N LYS A 28 17.38 3.23 8.81
CA LYS A 28 16.03 2.68 9.00
C LYS A 28 15.96 1.20 8.61
N TRP A 29 16.52 0.83 7.46
CA TRP A 29 16.53 -0.56 7.02
C TRP A 29 17.41 -1.44 7.91
N LEU A 30 18.55 -0.92 8.37
CA LEU A 30 19.42 -1.62 9.33
C LEU A 30 18.71 -1.86 10.67
N ALA A 31 17.99 -0.86 11.19
CA ALA A 31 17.22 -1.00 12.42
C ALA A 31 16.13 -2.08 12.27
N ARG A 32 15.40 -2.10 11.14
CA ARG A 32 14.41 -3.13 10.85
C ARG A 32 15.03 -4.52 10.73
N PHE A 33 16.16 -4.64 10.03
CA PHE A 33 16.87 -5.91 9.91
C PHE A 33 17.36 -6.42 11.27
N ARG A 34 17.86 -5.56 12.14
CA ARG A 34 18.28 -5.94 13.50
C ARG A 34 17.11 -6.42 14.36
N ALA A 35 15.93 -5.83 14.19
CA ALA A 35 14.75 -6.20 14.97
C ALA A 35 14.04 -7.46 14.44
N GLU A 36 14.01 -7.65 13.12
CA GLU A 36 13.09 -8.61 12.48
C GLU A 36 13.80 -9.53 11.45
N GLY A 37 15.12 -9.42 11.32
CA GLY A 37 15.92 -10.16 10.33
C GLY A 37 15.53 -9.79 8.90
N LEU A 38 15.53 -10.80 8.02
CA LEU A 38 15.17 -10.62 6.61
C LEU A 38 13.75 -10.09 6.42
N SER A 39 12.80 -10.50 7.27
CA SER A 39 11.40 -10.03 7.22
C SER A 39 11.24 -8.52 7.49
N GLY A 40 12.25 -7.91 8.14
CA GLY A 40 12.35 -6.46 8.32
C GLY A 40 12.53 -5.68 7.01
N LEU A 41 12.97 -6.36 5.94
CA LEU A 41 13.25 -5.77 4.64
C LEU A 41 12.13 -5.99 3.62
N ASP A 42 11.10 -6.78 3.98
CA ASP A 42 9.94 -6.99 3.12
C ASP A 42 9.19 -5.69 2.86
N ASN A 43 8.59 -5.60 1.66
CA ASN A 43 7.78 -4.45 1.28
C ASN A 43 6.45 -4.47 2.03
N ARG A 44 6.40 -3.76 3.16
CA ARG A 44 5.16 -3.56 3.92
C ARG A 44 4.28 -2.54 3.22
N SER A 45 2.97 -2.76 3.33
CA SER A 45 2.01 -1.72 2.99
C SER A 45 2.34 -0.45 3.77
N SER A 46 2.54 0.64 3.04
CA SER A 46 2.65 1.98 3.64
C SER A 46 1.26 2.58 3.92
N CYS A 47 0.18 1.85 3.63
CA CYS A 47 -1.17 2.32 3.89
C CYS A 47 -1.38 2.47 5.41
N PRO A 48 -1.97 3.60 5.85
CA PRO A 48 -2.41 3.77 7.22
C PRO A 48 -3.34 2.64 7.65
N ARG A 49 -3.26 2.23 8.92
CA ARG A 49 -4.19 1.24 9.51
C ARG A 49 -5.64 1.74 9.50
N THR A 50 -5.81 3.06 9.67
CA THR A 50 -7.11 3.73 9.68
C THR A 50 -7.09 4.84 8.64
N VAL A 51 -8.06 4.80 7.72
CA VAL A 51 -8.25 5.79 6.66
C VAL A 51 -9.58 6.48 6.92
N ALA A 52 -9.55 7.77 7.23
CA ALA A 52 -10.74 8.52 7.68
C ALA A 52 -11.85 8.56 6.62
N ASN A 53 -11.48 8.59 5.35
CA ASN A 53 -12.40 8.57 4.20
C ASN A 53 -12.58 7.19 3.59
N ARG A 54 -12.38 6.12 4.38
CA ARG A 54 -12.66 4.76 3.92
C ARG A 54 -14.15 4.63 3.62
N THR A 55 -14.48 4.17 2.41
CA THR A 55 -15.87 3.85 2.05
C THR A 55 -16.46 2.90 3.07
N ALA A 56 -17.61 3.25 3.66
CA ALA A 56 -18.25 2.41 4.65
C ALA A 56 -18.66 1.05 4.06
N GLU A 57 -18.57 -0.02 4.84
CA GLU A 57 -18.92 -1.40 4.44
C GLU A 57 -20.34 -1.50 3.86
N TYR A 58 -21.27 -0.70 4.39
CA TYR A 58 -22.62 -0.59 3.83
C TYR A 58 -22.61 -0.20 2.35
N TRP A 59 -21.90 0.88 1.99
CA TRP A 59 -21.82 1.36 0.62
C TRP A 59 -21.11 0.35 -0.29
N ILE A 60 -20.11 -0.35 0.24
CA ILE A 60 -19.41 -1.42 -0.47
C ILE A 60 -20.38 -2.55 -0.86
N GLY A 61 -21.26 -2.95 0.07
CA GLY A 61 -22.31 -3.93 -0.19
C GLY A 61 -23.26 -3.49 -1.31
N VAL A 62 -23.72 -2.23 -1.25
CA VAL A 62 -24.58 -1.64 -2.29
C VAL A 62 -23.89 -1.61 -3.66
N ILE A 63 -22.63 -1.20 -3.71
CA ILE A 63 -21.82 -1.17 -4.94
C ILE A 63 -21.67 -2.58 -5.52
N LYS A 64 -21.35 -3.58 -4.68
CA LYS A 64 -21.24 -4.99 -5.10
C LYS A 64 -22.57 -5.52 -5.64
N MET A 65 -23.69 -5.25 -4.97
CA MET A 65 -25.03 -5.65 -5.42
C MET A 65 -25.39 -5.01 -6.76
N LEU A 66 -25.22 -3.68 -6.91
CA LEU A 66 -25.51 -2.97 -8.15
C LEU A 66 -24.68 -3.49 -9.34
N ARG A 67 -23.43 -3.87 -9.09
CA ARG A 67 -22.55 -4.45 -10.10
C ARG A 67 -22.91 -5.91 -10.44
N ARG A 68 -23.28 -6.72 -9.44
CA ARG A 68 -23.54 -8.16 -9.60
C ARG A 68 -24.94 -8.49 -10.08
N GLU A 69 -25.97 -7.82 -9.57
CA GLU A 69 -27.36 -8.14 -9.90
C GLU A 69 -27.86 -7.33 -11.10
N TYR A 70 -27.49 -6.05 -11.14
CA TYR A 70 -28.00 -5.10 -12.15
C TYR A 70 -26.99 -4.81 -13.27
N ARG A 71 -25.77 -5.38 -13.20
CA ARG A 71 -24.69 -5.21 -14.19
C ARG A 71 -24.32 -3.75 -14.49
N LEU A 72 -24.62 -2.83 -13.57
CA LEU A 72 -24.39 -1.40 -13.78
C LEU A 72 -22.89 -1.08 -13.93
N THR A 73 -22.58 -0.15 -14.82
CA THR A 73 -21.27 0.44 -15.03
C THR A 73 -20.85 1.31 -13.84
N ALA A 74 -19.54 1.59 -13.73
CA ALA A 74 -19.03 2.49 -12.69
C ALA A 74 -19.68 3.88 -12.77
N ASP A 75 -19.97 4.36 -13.98
CA ASP A 75 -20.63 5.65 -14.22
C ASP A 75 -22.08 5.65 -13.76
N GLU A 76 -22.84 4.59 -14.07
CA GLU A 76 -24.23 4.47 -13.63
C GLU A 76 -24.35 4.37 -12.10
N ILE A 77 -23.44 3.62 -11.46
CA ILE A 77 -23.40 3.53 -10.00
C ILE A 77 -23.01 4.89 -9.38
N ALA A 78 -22.05 5.60 -9.99
CA ALA A 78 -21.63 6.93 -9.54
C ALA A 78 -22.80 7.90 -9.52
N GLY A 79 -23.55 7.95 -10.63
CA GLY A 79 -24.74 8.79 -10.74
C GLY A 79 -25.83 8.42 -9.73
N LYS A 80 -26.09 7.12 -9.52
CA LYS A 80 -27.13 6.66 -8.58
C LYS A 80 -26.79 6.92 -7.11
N LEU A 81 -25.53 6.76 -6.73
CA LEU A 81 -25.09 6.90 -5.32
C LEU A 81 -24.55 8.29 -4.98
N ASN A 82 -24.52 9.22 -5.96
CA ASN A 82 -23.88 10.53 -5.84
C ASN A 82 -22.44 10.43 -5.31
N LEU A 83 -21.70 9.43 -5.80
CA LEU A 83 -20.29 9.21 -5.47
C LEU A 83 -19.41 9.63 -6.64
N ALA A 84 -18.17 10.05 -6.37
CA ALA A 84 -17.23 10.34 -7.43
C ALA A 84 -16.90 9.06 -8.22
N ARG A 85 -16.93 9.16 -9.56
CA ARG A 85 -16.55 8.06 -10.47
C ARG A 85 -15.18 7.47 -10.12
N SER A 86 -14.21 8.32 -9.78
CA SER A 86 -12.85 7.90 -9.41
C SER A 86 -12.84 6.98 -8.18
N THR A 87 -13.69 7.24 -7.19
CA THR A 87 -13.86 6.38 -6.01
C THR A 87 -14.38 5.00 -6.39
N LEU A 88 -15.36 4.95 -7.30
CA LEU A 88 -15.94 3.68 -7.76
C LEU A 88 -14.98 2.90 -8.65
N VAL A 89 -14.30 3.55 -9.58
CA VAL A 89 -13.28 2.89 -10.41
C VAL A 89 -12.18 2.32 -9.53
N ALA A 90 -11.65 3.09 -8.58
CA ALA A 90 -10.63 2.60 -7.65
C ALA A 90 -11.11 1.38 -6.84
N TRP A 91 -12.39 1.35 -6.46
CA TRP A 91 -12.99 0.21 -5.76
C TRP A 91 -13.20 -1.02 -6.65
N LEU A 92 -13.65 -0.81 -7.89
CA LEU A 92 -13.95 -1.88 -8.84
C LEU A 92 -12.69 -2.45 -9.49
N THR A 93 -11.59 -1.70 -9.58
CA THR A 93 -10.30 -2.18 -10.12
C THR A 93 -9.33 -2.61 -9.02
N GLY A 94 -9.53 -2.14 -7.79
CA GLY A 94 -8.72 -2.53 -6.64
C GLY A 94 -9.00 -3.96 -6.15
N ALA A 95 -8.12 -4.45 -5.27
CA ALA A 95 -8.18 -5.81 -4.69
C ALA A 95 -9.52 -6.18 -4.04
N ALA A 96 -10.40 -5.20 -3.77
CA ALA A 96 -11.70 -5.42 -3.16
C ALA A 96 -12.79 -5.94 -4.11
N TRP A 97 -12.53 -5.97 -5.43
CA TRP A 97 -13.45 -6.56 -6.42
C TRP A 97 -13.21 -8.06 -6.65
N VAL A 98 -11.99 -8.54 -6.41
CA VAL A 98 -11.56 -9.94 -6.63
C VAL A 98 -11.75 -10.81 -5.36
N ALA A 99 -12.07 -10.20 -4.21
CA ALA A 99 -12.46 -10.89 -2.97
C ALA A 99 -13.98 -10.78 -2.70
#